data_AF-A0A942LGG6-F1
#
_entry.id   AF-A0A942LGG6-F1
#
_cell.length_a   1.000
_cell.length_b   1.000
_cell.length_c   1.000
_cell.angle_alpha   90.00
_cell.angle_beta   90.00
_cell.angle_gamma   90.00
#
_symmetry.space_group_name_H-M   'P 1'
#
loop_
_entity.id
_entity.type
_entity.pdbx_description
1 polymer ?
#
loop_
_entity_poly.entity_id
_entity_poly.type
_entity_poly.pdbx_seq_one_letter_code
_entity_poly.pdbx_strand_id
1 'polypeptide(L)' 'MEVFDRISIEEVSKKDMLMILKALEYTGENARIPAFFSLKNSLLKQLCALAESTEDEFLEYLEK' A
#
# COMPACT_ATOMS: atom_id res chain seq x y z
N MET A 1 9.22 13.88 -19.31
CA MET A 1 9.15 13.94 -17.84
C MET A 1 7.75 13.49 -17.51
N GLU A 2 7.59 12.21 -17.15
CA GLU A 2 6.28 11.65 -16.85
C GLU A 2 5.68 12.42 -15.69
N VAL A 3 4.49 12.98 -15.91
CA VAL A 3 3.69 13.61 -14.88
C VAL A 3 3.25 12.47 -13.98
N PHE A 4 4.06 12.17 -12.96
CA PHE A 4 3.55 11.43 -11.81
C PHE A 4 2.36 12.24 -11.34
N ASP A 5 1.16 11.71 -11.55
CA ASP A 5 -0.06 12.15 -10.90
C ASP A 5 0.29 12.12 -9.41
N ARG A 6 0.66 13.28 -8.86
CA ARG A 6 1.05 13.42 -7.47
C ARG A 6 -0.24 13.20 -6.71
N ILE A 7 -0.49 11.95 -6.33
CA ILE A 7 -1.44 11.66 -5.28
C ILE A 7 -0.84 12.33 -4.05
N SER A 8 -1.31 13.54 -3.74
CA SER A 8 -1.07 14.14 -2.44
C SER A 8 -1.66 13.19 -1.41
N ILE A 9 -0.80 12.41 -0.74
CA ILE A 9 -1.17 11.52 0.39
C ILE A 9 -1.61 12.35 1.62
N GLU A 10 -1.78 13.67 1.47
CA GLU A 10 -2.09 14.62 2.54
C GLU A 10 -3.34 14.25 3.36
N GLU A 11 -4.23 13.35 2.91
CA GLU A 11 -5.42 12.95 3.67
C GLU A 11 -5.82 11.46 3.62
N VAL A 12 -4.93 10.53 3.23
CA VAL A 12 -5.28 9.08 3.34
C VAL A 12 -5.16 8.65 4.79
N SER A 13 -6.30 8.44 5.45
CA SER A 13 -6.31 7.94 6.83
C SER A 13 -5.66 6.57 6.90
N LYS A 14 -5.01 6.27 8.02
CA LYS A 14 -4.44 4.96 8.36
C LYS A 14 -5.36 3.78 7.98
N LYS A 15 -6.65 3.93 8.27
CA LYS A 15 -7.69 2.95 7.96
C LYS A 15 -7.90 2.75 6.47
N ASP A 16 -7.89 3.83 5.69
CA ASP A 16 -8.06 3.78 4.23
C ASP A 16 -6.83 3.17 3.57
N MET A 17 -5.64 3.50 4.07
CA MET A 17 -4.39 2.88 3.60
C MET A 17 -4.39 1.36 3.83
N LEU A 18 -4.79 0.93 5.02
CA LEU A 18 -4.95 -0.50 5.34
C LEU A 18 -6.01 -1.15 4.45
N MET A 19 -7.13 -0.46 4.19
CA MET A 19 -8.19 -0.95 3.32
C MET A 19 -7.70 -1.14 1.88
N ILE A 20 -6.90 -0.20 1.35
CA ILE A 20 -6.30 -0.32 0.01
C ILE A 20 -5.39 -1.54 -0.07
N LEU A 21 -4.49 -1.73 0.90
CA LEU A 21 -3.59 -2.89 0.94
C LEU A 21 -4.35 -4.22 1.00
N LYS A 22 -5.39 -4.29 1.85
CA LYS A 22 -6.25 -5.48 1.97
C LYS A 22 -7.09 -5.71 0.72
N ALA A 23 -7.58 -4.65 0.06
CA ALA A 23 -8.32 -4.77 -1.19
C ALA A 23 -7.46 -5.29 -2.34
N LEU A 24 -6.20 -4.85 -2.43
CA LEU A 24 -5.23 -5.35 -3.42
C LEU A 24 -4.91 -6.83 -3.19
N GLU A 25 -4.68 -7.22 -1.92
CA GLU A 25 -4.47 -8.62 -1.55
C GLU A 25 -5.70 -9.48 -1.89
N TYR A 26 -6.87 -9.10 -1.41
CA TYR A 26 -8.13 -9.80 -1.66
C TYR A 26 -8.39 -9.94 -3.17
N THR A 27 -8.15 -8.88 -3.95
CA THR A 27 -8.33 -8.93 -5.40
C THR A 27 -7.32 -9.86 -6.06
N GLY A 28 -6.05 -9.84 -5.63
CA GLY A 28 -5.02 -10.77 -6.10
C GLY A 28 -5.39 -12.23 -5.84
N GLU A 29 -5.92 -12.53 -4.65
CA GLU A 29 -6.36 -13.88 -4.26
C GLU A 29 -7.58 -14.34 -5.06
N ASN A 30 -8.61 -13.49 -5.17
CA ASN A 30 -9.89 -13.87 -5.77
C ASN A 30 -9.88 -13.83 -7.30
N ALA A 31 -9.26 -12.80 -7.90
CA ALA A 31 -9.12 -12.69 -9.34
C ALA A 31 -8.00 -13.58 -9.89
N ARG A 32 -7.12 -14.11 -9.01
CA ARG A 32 -5.91 -14.88 -9.35
C ARG A 32 -4.98 -14.11 -10.31
N ILE A 33 -4.85 -12.80 -10.10
CA ILE A 33 -4.02 -11.91 -10.91
C ILE A 33 -2.77 -11.53 -10.09
N PRO A 34 -1.59 -12.11 -10.39
CA PRO A 34 -0.35 -11.87 -9.63
C PRO A 34 0.10 -10.41 -9.58
N ALA A 35 -0.31 -9.61 -10.57
CA ALA A 35 0.01 -8.19 -10.66
C ALA A 35 -0.50 -7.39 -9.44
N PHE A 36 -1.61 -7.80 -8.82
CA PHE A 36 -2.13 -7.12 -7.64
C PHE A 36 -1.26 -7.32 -6.39
N PHE A 37 -0.69 -8.52 -6.20
CA PHE A 37 0.29 -8.75 -5.14
C PHE A 37 1.57 -7.95 -5.37
N SER A 38 2.02 -7.89 -6.62
CA SER A 38 3.20 -7.09 -7.00
C SER A 38 2.97 -5.61 -6.74
N LEU A 39 1.77 -5.11 -7.03
CA LEU A 39 1.37 -3.73 -6.76
C LEU A 39 1.28 -3.46 -5.25
N LYS A 40 0.63 -4.34 -4.47
CA LYS A 40 0.57 -4.26 -3.00
C LYS A 40 1.97 -4.16 -2.40
N ASN A 41 2.88 -5.06 -2.80
CA ASN A 41 4.25 -5.10 -2.28
C ASN A 41 5.05 -3.85 -2.67
N SER A 42 4.89 -3.39 -3.91
CA SER A 42 5.56 -2.17 -4.38
C SER A 42 5.06 -0.93 -3.64
N LEU A 43 3.76 -0.88 -3.32
CA LEU A 43 3.13 0.22 -2.60
C LEU A 43 3.56 0.20 -1.13
N LEU A 44 3.50 -0.95 -0.46
CA LEU A 44 3.96 -1.11 0.92
C LEU A 44 5.43 -0.68 1.07
N LYS A 45 6.31 -1.15 0.18
CA LYS A 45 7.74 -0.81 0.20
C LYS A 45 8.00 0.68 0.03
N GLN A 46 7.25 1.37 -0.85
CA GLN A 46 7.36 2.82 -1.02
C GLN A 46 6.87 3.58 0.21
N LEU A 47 5.76 3.15 0.81
CA LEU A 47 5.25 3.75 2.04
C LEU A 47 6.22 3.58 3.21
N CYS A 48 6.81 2.39 3.37
CA CYS A 48 7.83 2.13 4.37
C CYS A 48 9.07 3.01 4.18
N ALA A 49 9.50 3.20 2.92
CA ALA A 49 10.62 4.08 2.60
C ALA A 49 10.30 5.56 2.93
N LEU A 50 9.06 6.00 2.73
CA LEU A 50 8.62 7.35 3.11
C LEU A 50 8.50 7.53 4.63
N ALA A 51 8.14 6.46 5.35
CA ALA A 51 7.97 6.46 6.80
C ALA A 51 9.25 6.10 7.57
N GLU A 52 10.37 5.82 6.87
CA GLU A 52 11.63 5.33 7.44
C GLU A 52 11.43 4.11 8.37
N SER A 53 10.46 3.25 8.05
CA SER A 53 10.08 2.09 8.86
C SER A 53 10.28 0.78 8.10
N THR A 54 10.27 -0.34 8.82
CA THR A 54 10.19 -1.65 8.18
C THR A 54 8.76 -2.00 7.75
N GLU A 55 8.59 -2.99 6.86
CA GLU A 55 7.26 -3.45 6.43
C GLU A 55 6.43 -3.99 7.60
N ASP A 56 7.06 -4.72 8.51
CA ASP A 56 6.41 -5.30 9.69
C ASP A 56 5.92 -4.20 10.64
N GLU A 57 6.79 -3.24 10.97
CA GLU A 57 6.45 -2.09 11.82
C GLU A 57 5.37 -1.22 11.18
N PHE A 58 5.39 -1.06 9.86
CA PHE A 58 4.39 -0.27 9.14
C PHE A 58 3.04 -0.97 9.11
N LEU A 59 3.01 -2.29 8.89
CA LEU A 59 1.78 -3.08 8.95
C LEU A 59 1.20 -3.08 10.37
N GLU A 60 2.04 -3.32 11.39
CA GLU A 60 1.63 -3.20 12.80
C GLU A 60 1.11 -1.81 13.12
N TYR A 61 1.78 -0.78 12.60
CA TYR A 61 1.30 0.59 12.72
C TYR A 61 -0.11 0.65 12.14
N LEU A 62 -0.32 0.28 10.87
CA LEU A 62 -1.62 0.36 10.18
C LEU A 62 -2.76 -0.43 10.86
N GLU A 63 -2.47 -1.55 11.53
CA GLU A 63 -3.48 -2.40 12.16
C GLU A 63 -3.90 -1.98 13.58
N LYS A 64 -3.11 -1.13 14.26
CA LYS A 64 -3.44 -0.60 15.60
C LYS A 64 -4.54 0.47 15.58
#